data_AF-A0A7Y5SH26-F1
#
_entry.id   AF-A0A7Y5SH26-F1
#
_cell.length_a   1.000
_cell.length_b   1.000
_cell.length_c   1.000
_cell.angle_alpha   90.00
_cell.angle_beta   90.00
_cell.angle_gamma   90.00
#
_symmetry.space_group_name_H-M   'P 1'
#
loop_
_entity.id
_entity.type
_entity.pdbx_description
1 polymer ?
#
loop_
_entity_poly.entity_id
_entity_poly.type
_entity_poly.pdbx_seq_one_letter_code
_entity_poly.pdbx_strand_id
1 'polypeptide(L)' 'MNQRQQPPLNLNSVADVVRWVIDELGALCPSPERLAAYSADPQAVEHRDIRYHVEEARCGTCRADLEAAAAKQQ' A
#
# COMPACT_ATOMS: atom_id res chain seq x y z
N MET A 1 -5.60 24.21 9.37
CA MET A 1 -5.93 23.31 8.24
C MET A 1 -4.79 23.42 7.23
N ASN A 2 -3.77 22.56 7.35
CA ASN A 2 -2.62 22.58 6.44
C ASN A 2 -3.00 21.84 5.15
N GLN A 3 -3.24 22.60 4.07
CA GLN A 3 -3.27 22.01 2.73
C GLN A 3 -1.87 21.52 2.40
N ARG A 4 -1.68 20.19 2.40
CA ARG A 4 -0.52 19.57 1.75
C ARG A 4 -0.60 19.99 0.27
N GLN A 5 0.37 20.76 -0.20
CA GLN A 5 0.47 21.14 -1.61
C GLN A 5 0.61 19.85 -2.43
N GLN A 6 -0.49 19.41 -3.04
CA GLN A 6 -0.46 18.28 -3.96
C GLN A 6 0.14 18.77 -5.29
N PRO A 7 1.10 18.04 -5.88
CA PRO A 7 1.55 18.32 -7.25
C PRO A 7 0.36 18.24 -8.21
N PRO A 8 0.38 18.95 -9.35
CA PRO A 8 -0.73 18.93 -10.30
C PRO A 8 -0.94 17.51 -10.83
N LEU A 9 -1.99 16.87 -10.34
CA LEU A 9 -2.43 15.58 -10.81
C LEU A 9 -3.09 15.77 -12.17
N ASN A 10 -2.37 15.42 -13.23
CA ASN A 10 -2.91 15.36 -14.59
C ASN A 10 -3.88 14.16 -14.69
N LEU A 11 -5.05 14.28 -14.06
CA LEU A 11 -6.12 13.27 -14.06
C LEU A 11 -6.97 13.43 -15.32
N ASN A 12 -6.37 13.20 -16.48
CA ASN A 12 -7.02 13.42 -17.78
C ASN A 12 -7.93 12.24 -18.19
N SER A 13 -7.91 11.15 -17.43
CA SER A 13 -8.70 9.95 -17.69
C SER A 13 -9.15 9.26 -16.39
N VAL A 14 -10.18 8.43 -16.50
CA VAL A 14 -10.62 7.54 -15.39
C VAL A 14 -9.48 6.61 -14.96
N ALA A 15 -8.63 6.17 -15.90
CA ALA A 15 -7.47 5.35 -15.59
C ALA A 15 -6.44 6.11 -14.71
N ASP A 16 -6.25 7.41 -14.96
CA ASP A 16 -5.36 8.23 -14.13
C ASP A 16 -5.92 8.45 -12.73
N VAL A 17 -7.24 8.65 -12.62
CA VAL A 17 -7.92 8.74 -11.32
C VAL A 17 -7.76 7.43 -10.55
N VAL A 18 -8.02 6.28 -11.19
CA VAL A 18 -7.90 4.97 -10.54
C VAL A 18 -6.47 4.70 -10.11
N ARG A 19 -5.47 4.98 -10.95
CA ARG A 19 -4.05 4.85 -10.58
C ARG A 19 -3.70 5.74 -9.39
N TRP A 20 -4.12 7.00 -9.41
CA TRP A 20 -3.91 7.91 -8.28
C TRP A 20 -4.57 7.42 -6.98
N VAL A 21 -5.81 6.94 -7.05
CA VAL A 21 -6.54 6.42 -5.89
C VAL A 21 -5.85 5.17 -5.32
N ILE A 22 -5.30 4.30 -6.17
CA ILE A 22 -4.52 3.15 -5.74
C ILE A 22 -3.21 3.60 -5.07
N ASP A 23 -2.46 4.49 -5.74
CA ASP A 23 -1.13 4.90 -5.31
C ASP A 23 -1.13 5.78 -4.04
N GLU A 24 -2.09 6.70 -3.91
CA GLU A 24 -2.11 7.69 -2.84
C GLU A 24 -3.08 7.37 -1.70
N LEU A 25 -4.19 6.68 -2.00
CA LEU A 25 -5.16 6.27 -0.97
C LEU A 25 -5.00 4.81 -0.56
N GLY A 26 -4.18 4.03 -1.27
CA GLY A 26 -4.03 2.60 -1.02
C GLY A 26 -5.30 1.82 -1.35
N ALA A 27 -6.14 2.29 -2.27
CA ALA A 27 -7.33 1.53 -2.66
C ALA A 27 -6.93 0.14 -3.17
N LEU A 28 -7.65 -0.89 -2.70
CA LEU A 28 -7.34 -2.33 -2.91
C LEU A 28 -6.10 -2.85 -2.16
N CYS A 29 -5.41 -2.02 -1.37
CA CYS A 29 -4.37 -2.54 -0.49
C CYS A 29 -5.00 -3.38 0.64
N PRO A 30 -4.31 -4.45 1.09
CA PRO A 30 -4.71 -5.21 2.26
C PRO A 30 -4.77 -4.34 3.51
N SER A 31 -5.59 -4.75 4.49
CA SER A 31 -5.71 -4.02 5.75
C SER A 31 -4.40 -4.09 6.57
N PRO A 32 -4.16 -3.13 7.48
CA PRO A 32 -2.97 -3.13 8.33
C PRO A 32 -2.81 -4.41 9.16
N GLU A 33 -3.91 -4.99 9.64
CA GLU A 33 -3.88 -6.25 10.41
C GLU A 33 -3.41 -7.42 9.54
N ARG A 34 -3.84 -7.47 8.28
CA ARG A 34 -3.39 -8.48 7.32
C ARG A 34 -1.92 -8.29 6.95
N LEU A 35 -1.46 -7.04 6.79
CA LEU A 35 -0.05 -6.72 6.59
C LEU A 35 0.83 -7.12 7.79
N ALA A 36 0.33 -6.95 9.02
CA ALA A 36 1.00 -7.42 10.22
C ALA A 36 1.04 -8.96 10.34
N ALA A 37 -0.05 -9.64 9.94
CA ALA A 37 -0.05 -11.10 9.87
C ALA A 37 0.93 -11.63 8.79
N TYR A 38 1.02 -10.94 7.65
CA TYR A 38 1.99 -11.24 6.61
C TYR A 38 3.43 -11.13 7.07
N SER A 39 3.78 -10.12 7.89
CA SER A 39 5.15 -9.99 8.38
C SER A 39 5.56 -11.13 9.33
N ALA A 40 4.60 -11.74 10.03
CA ALA A 40 4.83 -12.88 10.91
C ALA A 40 5.02 -14.20 10.12
N ASP A 41 4.27 -14.42 9.04
CA ASP A 41 4.43 -15.56 8.14
C ASP A 41 4.23 -15.18 6.67
N PRO A 42 5.30 -14.73 5.98
CA PRO A 42 5.21 -14.31 4.58
C PRO A 42 4.91 -15.44 3.60
N GLN A 43 5.18 -16.69 3.98
CA GLN A 43 5.07 -17.86 3.09
C GLN A 43 3.67 -18.49 3.10
N ALA A 44 2.83 -18.15 4.08
CA ALA A 44 1.44 -18.61 4.15
C ALA A 44 0.67 -18.35 2.85
N VAL A 45 -0.18 -19.31 2.47
CA VAL A 45 -0.89 -19.30 1.18
C VAL A 45 -1.94 -18.18 1.13
N GLU A 46 -2.57 -17.89 2.26
CA GLU A 46 -3.54 -16.82 2.47
C GLU A 46 -2.97 -15.40 2.30
N HIS A 47 -1.64 -15.27 2.23
CA HIS A 47 -0.95 -14.00 2.01
C HIS A 47 -0.46 -13.83 0.57
N ARG A 48 -0.86 -14.71 -0.37
CA ARG A 48 -0.43 -14.63 -1.76
C ARG A 48 -0.79 -13.30 -2.44
N ASP A 49 -1.96 -12.74 -2.13
CA ASP A 49 -2.37 -11.41 -2.59
C ASP A 49 -1.46 -10.32 -2.01
N ILE A 50 -1.17 -10.36 -0.71
CA ILE A 50 -0.27 -9.41 -0.05
C ILE A 50 1.15 -9.48 -0.63
N ARG A 51 1.64 -10.70 -0.89
CA ARG A 51 2.94 -10.93 -1.55
C ARG A 51 2.99 -10.32 -2.94
N TYR A 52 1.93 -10.49 -3.74
CA TYR A 52 1.83 -9.83 -5.04
C TYR A 52 1.92 -8.30 -4.88
N HIS A 53 1.17 -7.71 -3.95
CA HIS A 53 1.21 -6.27 -3.71
C HIS A 53 2.61 -5.78 -3.29
N VAL A 54 3.31 -6.51 -2.43
CA VAL A 54 4.59 -6.09 -1.83
C VAL A 54 5.78 -6.39 -2.75
N GLU A 55 5.86 -7.58 -3.32
CA GLU A 55 7.05 -8.08 -4.05
C GLU A 55 6.94 -7.85 -5.56
N GLU A 56 5.80 -8.19 -6.16
CA GLU A 56 5.61 -8.15 -7.62
C GLU A 56 5.21 -6.75 -8.09
N ALA A 57 4.10 -6.23 -7.56
CA ALA A 57 3.57 -4.90 -7.88
C ALA A 57 4.35 -3.77 -7.20
N ARG A 58 5.13 -4.10 -6.15
CA ARG A 58 5.93 -3.14 -5.38
C ARG A 58 5.12 -1.91 -4.94
N CYS A 59 3.93 -2.13 -4.41
CA CYS A 59 3.06 -1.07 -3.90
C CYS A 59 3.82 -0.22 -2.87
N GLY A 60 3.81 1.11 -3.04
CA GLY A 60 4.49 2.04 -2.13
C GLY A 60 3.88 2.01 -0.73
N THR A 61 2.55 2.06 -0.65
CA THR A 61 1.78 2.07 0.60
C THR A 61 2.00 0.79 1.42
N CYS A 62 1.84 -0.39 0.80
CA CYS A 62 2.02 -1.66 1.50
C CYS A 62 3.44 -1.82 2.06
N ARG A 63 4.47 -1.35 1.33
CA ARG A 63 5.87 -1.42 1.80
C ARG A 63 6.11 -0.44 2.95
N ALA A 64 5.61 0.78 2.84
CA ALA A 64 5.70 1.78 3.91
C ALA A 64 5.00 1.30 5.20
N ASP A 65 3.84 0.66 5.07
CA ASP A 65 3.10 0.12 6.22
C ASP A 65 3.84 -1.06 6.87
N LEU A 66 4.50 -1.93 6.09
CA LEU A 66 5.35 -2.99 6.62
C LEU A 66 6.56 -2.44 7.38
N GLU A 67 7.22 -1.43 6.83
CA GLU A 67 8.34 -0.75 7.49
C GLU A 67 7.88 -0.07 8.79
N ALA A 68 6.73 0.60 8.77
CA ALA A 68 6.15 1.23 9.96
C ALA A 68 5.75 0.19 11.03
N ALA A 69 5.24 -0.97 10.61
CA ALA A 69 4.93 -2.07 11.52
C ALA A 69 6.19 -2.71 12.14
N ALA A 70 7.29 -2.78 11.39
CA ALA A 70 8.58 -3.25 11.90
C ALA A 70 9.22 -2.25 12.87
N ALA A 71 9.09 -0.95 12.62
CA ALA A 71 9.65 0.10 13.48
C ALA A 71 8.94 0.22 14.85
N LYS A 72 7.67 -0.20 14.96
CA LYS A 72 6.90 -0.16 16.21
C LYS A 72 7.18 -1.32 17.18
N GLN A 73 8.01 -2.28 16.79
CA GLN A 73 8.36 -3.46 17.60
C GLN A 73 9.72 -3.33 18.29
N GLN A 74 10.35 -2.16 18.22
CA GLN A 74 11.57 -1.77 18.96
C GLN A 74 11.22 -0.84 20.12
#